data_AF-A0A2E9LI13-F1
#
_entry.id   AF-A0A2E9LI13-F1
#
_cell.length_a   1.000
_cell.length_b   1.000
_cell.length_c   1.000
_cell.angle_alpha   90.00
_cell.angle_beta   90.00
_cell.angle_gamma   90.00
#
_symmetry.space_group_name_H-M   'P 1'
#
loop_
_entity.id
_entity.type
_entity.pdbx_description
1 polymer ?
#
loop_
_entity_poly.entity_id
_entity_poly.type
_entity_poly.pdbx_seq_one_letter_code
_entity_poly.pdbx_strand_id
1 'polypeptide(L)'
;MWSLNQKRFIMEEETDSSNKRADLWGALVAQFMATVVVVIMFFVLLPPAQRSRVWHVGPMGSPSDPIRIDTWNRYIAAMVLLVVLEICSSYSSKMLRNWYRNDVRDSKSCTVGVGRYEMHTVVTLWYVLGILPRFLKFIIAFLTRQLQFLLPGYIVRIIISAWYDRIAYIEKTSRCAAVL
;
A
#
# COMPACT_ATOMS: atom_id res chain seq x y z
N MET A 1 1.55 14.10 -49.60
CA MET A 1 1.43 15.12 -48.53
C MET A 1 1.05 14.59 -47.15
N TRP A 2 0.90 13.27 -46.95
CA TRP A 2 0.51 12.69 -45.64
C TRP A 2 1.66 12.48 -44.61
N SER A 3 2.93 12.59 -44.99
CA SER A 3 4.04 12.19 -44.09
C SER A 3 4.48 13.23 -43.07
N LEU A 4 4.11 14.51 -43.23
CA LEU A 4 4.49 15.58 -42.29
C LEU A 4 3.56 15.64 -41.08
N ASN A 5 2.25 15.45 -41.29
CA ASN A 5 1.28 15.44 -40.18
C ASN A 5 1.46 14.22 -39.27
N GLN A 6 1.80 13.07 -39.84
CA GLN A 6 2.03 11.85 -39.07
C GLN A 6 3.30 11.94 -38.20
N LYS A 7 4.38 12.56 -38.72
CA LYS A 7 5.59 12.83 -37.93
C LYS A 7 5.35 13.83 -36.79
N ARG A 8 4.52 14.85 -37.02
CA ARG A 8 4.20 15.86 -35.99
C ARG A 8 3.40 15.22 -34.84
N PHE A 9 2.45 14.34 -35.16
CA PHE A 9 1.66 13.62 -34.15
C PHE A 9 2.51 12.68 -33.28
N ILE A 10 3.46 11.95 -33.88
CA ILE A 10 4.35 11.04 -33.14
C ILE A 10 5.30 11.84 -32.22
N MET A 11 5.82 12.99 -32.65
CA MET A 11 6.65 13.84 -31.79
C MET A 11 5.88 14.47 -30.63
N GLU A 12 4.63 14.90 -30.87
CA GLU A 12 3.76 15.43 -29.81
C GLU A 12 3.42 14.36 -28.76
N GLU A 13 3.21 13.11 -29.20
CA GLU A 13 2.95 11.99 -28.28
C GLU A 13 4.20 11.58 -27.49
N GLU A 14 5.39 11.58 -28.10
CA GLU A 14 6.65 11.31 -27.40
C GLU A 14 6.96 12.37 -26.34
N THR A 15 6.78 13.66 -26.67
CA THR A 15 7.04 14.77 -25.75
C THR A 15 6.07 14.80 -24.58
N ASP A 16 4.78 14.54 -24.80
CA ASP A 16 3.79 14.43 -23.72
C ASP A 16 4.04 13.19 -22.82
N SER A 17 4.48 12.06 -23.41
CA SER A 17 4.86 10.87 -22.64
C SER A 17 6.12 11.06 -21.79
N SER A 18 7.06 11.88 -22.27
CA SER A 18 8.32 12.18 -21.58
C SER A 18 8.08 13.11 -20.39
N ASN A 19 7.30 14.17 -20.61
CA ASN A 19 6.93 15.13 -19.56
C ASN A 19 6.13 14.43 -18.43
N LYS A 20 5.16 13.59 -18.76
CA LYS A 20 4.41 12.80 -17.77
C LYS A 20 5.30 11.86 -16.95
N ARG A 21 6.35 11.29 -17.55
CA ARG A 21 7.32 10.45 -16.84
C ARG A 21 8.20 11.29 -15.91
N ALA A 22 8.67 12.45 -16.35
CA ALA A 22 9.45 13.37 -15.53
C ALA A 22 8.67 13.87 -14.30
N ASP A 23 7.39 14.23 -14.48
CA ASP A 23 6.52 14.65 -13.38
C ASP A 23 6.27 13.52 -12.37
N LEU A 24 6.10 12.28 -12.84
CA LEU A 24 5.94 11.11 -11.99
C LEU A 24 7.20 10.84 -11.15
N TRP A 25 8.38 10.95 -11.77
CA TRP A 25 9.66 10.82 -11.07
C TRP A 25 9.88 11.92 -10.04
N GLY A 26 9.57 13.18 -10.39
CA GLY A 26 9.62 14.31 -9.46
C GLY A 26 8.71 14.09 -8.25
N ALA A 27 7.48 13.64 -8.47
CA ALA A 27 6.53 13.33 -7.40
C ALA A 27 7.00 12.17 -6.50
N LEU A 28 7.55 11.10 -7.08
CA LEU A 28 8.08 9.96 -6.32
C LEU A 28 9.30 10.35 -5.48
N VAL A 29 10.22 11.12 -6.05
CA VAL A 29 11.41 11.61 -5.34
C VAL A 29 11.00 12.56 -4.21
N ALA A 30 10.09 13.50 -4.47
CA ALA A 30 9.57 14.39 -3.44
C ALA A 30 8.90 13.64 -2.29
N GLN A 31 8.09 12.62 -2.61
CA GLN A 31 7.44 11.79 -1.60
C GLN A 31 8.42 10.94 -0.80
N PHE A 32 9.45 10.38 -1.44
CA PHE A 32 10.54 9.67 -0.77
C PHE A 32 11.29 10.61 0.19
N MET A 33 11.68 11.79 -0.28
CA MET A 33 12.39 12.79 0.54
C MET A 33 11.55 13.27 1.72
N ALA A 34 10.26 13.57 1.50
CA ALA A 34 9.35 13.94 2.58
C ALA A 34 9.23 12.82 3.63
N THR A 35 9.17 11.55 3.19
CA THR A 35 9.12 10.40 4.10
C THR A 35 10.41 10.30 4.92
N VAL A 36 11.58 10.43 4.28
CA VAL A 36 12.88 10.42 4.96
C VAL A 36 12.96 11.54 5.99
N VAL A 37 12.53 12.77 5.64
CA VAL A 37 12.52 13.91 6.57
C VAL A 37 11.59 13.65 7.76
N VAL A 38 10.40 13.10 7.54
CA VAL A 38 9.47 12.76 8.63
C VAL A 38 10.07 11.70 9.55
N VAL A 39 10.73 10.68 8.99
CA VAL A 39 11.41 9.64 9.79
C VAL A 39 12.55 10.26 10.61
N ILE A 40 13.39 11.11 9.99
CA ILE A 40 14.48 11.80 10.69
C ILE A 40 13.94 12.72 11.79
N MET A 41 12.92 13.54 11.51
CA MET A 41 12.29 14.41 12.52
C MET A 41 11.73 13.59 13.69
N PHE A 42 11.07 12.47 13.41
CA PHE A 42 10.59 11.57 14.44
C PHE A 42 11.75 11.06 15.33
N PHE A 43 12.89 10.71 14.75
CA PHE A 43 14.08 10.28 15.50
C PHE A 43 14.76 11.40 16.30
N VAL A 44 14.81 12.62 15.76
CA VAL A 44 15.39 13.79 16.45
C VAL A 44 14.52 14.20 17.64
N LEU A 45 13.20 14.15 17.48
CA LEU A 45 12.24 14.52 18.54
C LEU A 45 12.11 13.45 19.65
N LEU A 46 12.62 12.24 19.43
CA LEU A 46 12.61 11.19 20.44
C LEU A 46 13.73 11.38 21.49
N PRO A 47 13.38 11.43 22.79
CA PRO A 47 14.36 11.50 23.87
C PRO A 47 15.38 10.34 23.78
N PRO A 48 16.66 10.55 24.12
CA PRO A 48 17.70 9.54 24.02
C PRO A 48 17.36 8.22 24.74
N ALA A 49 16.71 8.32 25.91
CA ALA A 49 16.26 7.16 26.70
C ALA A 49 15.19 6.30 26.00
N GLN A 50 14.50 6.83 24.99
CA GLN A 50 13.48 6.13 24.23
C GLN A 50 14.03 5.48 22.96
N ARG A 51 15.22 5.89 22.47
CA ARG A 51 15.82 5.37 21.23
C ARG A 51 16.17 3.88 21.31
N SER A 52 16.55 3.38 22.48
CA SER A 52 16.85 1.96 22.69
C SER A 52 15.61 1.07 22.58
N ARG A 53 14.43 1.57 22.94
CA ARG A 53 13.16 0.83 22.81
C ARG A 53 12.68 0.72 21.36
N VAL A 54 13.00 1.72 20.55
CA VAL A 54 12.55 1.83 19.15
C VAL A 54 13.10 0.72 18.27
N TRP A 55 14.34 0.29 18.53
CA TRP A 55 15.04 -0.75 17.77
C TRP A 55 15.07 -2.10 18.48
N HIS A 56 14.41 -2.22 19.64
CA HIS A 56 14.35 -3.49 20.37
C HIS A 56 13.56 -4.52 19.57
N VAL A 57 14.08 -5.76 19.53
CA VAL A 57 13.39 -6.88 18.92
C VAL A 57 12.82 -7.81 19.99
N GLY A 58 11.52 -8.10 19.89
CA GLY A 58 10.82 -9.00 20.81
C GLY A 58 10.02 -8.26 21.90
N PRO A 59 9.55 -8.99 22.93
CA PRO A 59 8.67 -8.42 23.95
C PRO A 59 9.41 -7.36 24.76
N MET A 60 8.70 -6.27 25.03
CA MET A 60 9.15 -5.20 25.90
C MET A 60 7.93 -4.67 26.63
N GLY A 61 7.98 -4.68 27.96
CA GLY A 61 6.92 -4.16 28.79
C GLY A 61 7.48 -3.20 29.82
N SER A 62 7.01 -1.96 29.78
CA SER A 62 7.09 -1.06 30.93
C SER A 62 5.77 -1.11 31.67
N PRO A 63 5.76 -1.05 33.02
CA PRO A 63 4.51 -0.91 33.79
C PRO A 63 3.71 0.35 33.42
N SER A 64 4.36 1.32 32.76
CA SER A 64 3.75 2.55 32.24
C SER A 64 3.12 2.42 30.85
N ASP A 65 3.29 1.29 30.16
CA ASP A 65 2.82 1.17 28.77
C ASP A 65 1.31 0.85 28.74
N PRO A 66 0.50 1.58 27.94
CA PRO A 66 -0.94 1.38 27.90
C PRO A 66 -1.34 0.02 27.30
N ILE A 67 -0.45 -0.59 26.50
CA ILE A 67 -0.64 -1.91 25.91
C ILE A 67 0.56 -2.78 26.29
N ARG A 68 0.28 -3.82 27.07
CA ARG A 68 1.31 -4.70 27.63
C ARG A 68 1.65 -5.85 26.68
N ILE A 69 2.72 -5.67 25.91
CA ILE A 69 3.33 -6.72 25.06
C ILE A 69 4.63 -7.20 25.72
N ASP A 70 4.48 -7.73 26.93
CA ASP A 70 5.57 -8.16 27.83
C ASP A 70 5.96 -9.65 27.65
N THR A 71 5.16 -10.42 26.91
CA THR A 71 5.40 -11.86 26.68
C THR A 71 5.53 -12.17 25.20
N TRP A 72 6.33 -13.20 24.87
CA TRP A 72 6.51 -13.67 23.49
C TRP A 72 5.19 -14.07 22.83
N ASN A 73 4.27 -14.69 23.57
CA ASN A 73 2.97 -15.07 23.04
C ASN A 73 2.15 -13.85 22.58
N ARG A 74 2.13 -12.78 23.38
CA ARG A 74 1.47 -11.52 23.02
C ARG A 74 2.16 -10.82 21.85
N TYR A 75 3.49 -10.85 21.83
CA TYR A 75 4.29 -10.29 20.74
C TYR A 75 3.99 -10.98 19.40
N ILE A 76 4.02 -12.32 19.38
CA ILE A 76 3.72 -13.11 18.18
C ILE A 76 2.26 -12.91 17.75
N ALA A 77 1.31 -12.93 18.69
CA ALA A 77 -0.10 -12.69 18.38
C ALA A 77 -0.32 -11.31 17.75
N ALA A 78 0.32 -10.26 18.29
CA ALA A 78 0.27 -8.92 17.72
C ALA A 78 0.88 -8.86 16.32
N MET A 79 2.04 -9.51 16.10
CA MET A 79 2.66 -9.61 14.78
C MET A 79 1.74 -10.29 13.76
N VAL A 80 1.20 -11.46 14.11
CA VAL A 80 0.30 -12.23 13.24
C VAL A 80 -0.95 -11.41 12.92
N LEU A 81 -1.56 -10.78 13.93
CA LEU A 81 -2.73 -9.92 13.74
C LEU A 81 -2.44 -8.78 12.77
N LEU A 82 -1.31 -8.08 12.94
CA LEU A 82 -0.91 -6.98 12.06
C LEU A 82 -0.65 -7.44 10.63
N VAL A 83 -0.03 -8.62 10.46
CA VAL A 83 0.18 -9.22 9.14
C VAL A 83 -1.15 -9.55 8.47
N VAL A 84 -2.06 -10.24 9.16
CA VAL A 84 -3.38 -10.59 8.62
C VAL A 84 -4.17 -9.34 8.24
N LEU A 85 -4.22 -8.36 9.12
CA LEU A 85 -4.89 -7.08 8.85
C LEU A 85 -4.30 -6.37 7.63
N GLU A 86 -2.98 -6.39 7.46
CA GLU A 86 -2.34 -5.79 6.30
C GLU A 86 -2.60 -6.53 4.99
N ILE A 87 -2.69 -7.87 5.03
CA ILE A 87 -3.12 -8.67 3.88
C ILE A 87 -4.52 -8.24 3.47
N CYS A 88 -5.47 -8.24 4.40
CA CYS A 88 -6.85 -7.86 4.12
C CYS A 88 -6.97 -6.41 3.61
N SER A 89 -6.25 -5.48 4.22
CA SER A 89 -6.24 -4.06 3.82
C SER A 89 -5.64 -3.85 2.42
N SER A 90 -4.50 -4.49 2.15
CA SER A 90 -3.80 -4.35 0.87
C SER A 90 -4.60 -4.98 -0.27
N TYR A 91 -5.16 -6.17 -0.03
CA TYR A 91 -5.98 -6.90 -1.00
C TYR A 91 -7.25 -6.12 -1.35
N SER A 92 -8.03 -5.71 -0.34
CA SER A 92 -9.25 -4.91 -0.54
C SER A 92 -8.96 -3.59 -1.26
N SER A 93 -7.83 -2.93 -0.95
CA SER A 93 -7.43 -1.68 -1.61
C SER A 93 -7.18 -1.84 -3.10
N LYS A 94 -6.48 -2.91 -3.48
CA LYS A 94 -6.20 -3.21 -4.88
C LYS A 94 -7.46 -3.61 -5.64
N MET A 95 -8.30 -4.44 -5.01
CA MET A 95 -9.59 -4.85 -5.57
C MET A 95 -10.51 -3.65 -5.82
N LEU A 96 -10.64 -2.74 -4.83
CA LEU A 96 -11.41 -1.50 -4.98
C LEU A 96 -10.87 -0.60 -6.09
N ARG A 97 -9.54 -0.42 -6.16
CA ARG A 97 -8.91 0.40 -7.19
C ARG A 97 -9.13 -0.15 -8.60
N ASN A 98 -9.02 -1.47 -8.77
CA ASN A 98 -9.24 -2.13 -10.05
C ASN A 98 -10.70 -2.05 -10.47
N TRP A 99 -11.64 -2.34 -9.58
CA TRP A 99 -13.06 -2.17 -9.86
C TRP A 99 -13.41 -0.72 -10.24
N TYR A 100 -12.95 0.26 -9.46
CA TYR A 100 -13.22 1.67 -9.77
C TYR A 100 -12.68 2.06 -11.15
N ARG A 101 -11.50 1.57 -11.51
CA ARG A 101 -10.92 1.79 -12.84
C ARG A 101 -11.77 1.14 -13.95
N ASN A 102 -12.26 -0.07 -13.72
CA ASN A 102 -12.95 -0.89 -14.72
C ASN A 102 -14.41 -0.46 -14.90
N ASP A 103 -15.16 -0.32 -13.81
CA ASP A 103 -16.60 -0.08 -13.86
C ASP A 103 -16.96 1.41 -13.94
N VAL A 104 -16.15 2.30 -13.35
CA VAL A 104 -16.47 3.73 -13.27
C VAL A 104 -15.71 4.55 -14.31
N ARG A 105 -14.41 4.27 -14.53
CA ARG A 105 -13.55 5.11 -15.38
C ARG A 105 -13.51 4.68 -16.84
N ASP A 106 -13.44 3.38 -17.13
CA ASP A 106 -13.27 2.86 -18.49
C ASP A 106 -13.97 1.51 -18.71
N SER A 107 -15.30 1.56 -18.80
CA SER A 107 -16.19 0.40 -18.92
C SER A 107 -16.07 -0.36 -20.24
N LYS A 108 -15.35 0.17 -21.23
CA LYS A 108 -15.19 -0.43 -22.57
C LYS A 108 -13.90 -1.23 -22.71
N SER A 109 -12.96 -1.05 -21.79
CA SER A 109 -11.73 -1.83 -21.78
C SER A 109 -11.99 -3.27 -21.36
N CYS A 110 -11.24 -4.22 -21.91
CA CYS A 110 -11.29 -5.62 -21.48
C CYS A 110 -10.70 -5.71 -20.05
N THR A 111 -11.56 -6.00 -19.06
CA THR A 111 -11.28 -5.79 -17.64
C THR A 111 -11.27 -7.08 -16.82
N VAL A 112 -10.49 -7.04 -15.73
CA VAL A 112 -10.48 -8.03 -14.66
C VAL A 112 -11.84 -7.94 -13.94
N GLY A 113 -12.65 -8.98 -14.09
CA GLY A 113 -14.06 -8.95 -13.68
C GLY A 113 -14.21 -9.35 -12.24
N VAL A 114 -14.20 -8.37 -11.34
CA VAL A 114 -14.56 -8.56 -9.95
C VAL A 114 -16.09 -8.57 -9.82
N GLY A 115 -16.66 -9.55 -9.12
CA GLY A 115 -18.11 -9.69 -9.03
C GLY A 115 -18.76 -8.51 -8.30
N ARG A 116 -19.90 -8.00 -8.79
CA ARG A 116 -20.62 -6.87 -8.15
C ARG A 116 -20.96 -7.13 -6.68
N TYR A 117 -21.32 -8.36 -6.33
CA TYR A 117 -21.63 -8.77 -4.95
C TYR A 117 -20.40 -8.70 -4.03
N GLU A 118 -19.25 -9.14 -4.52
CA GLU A 118 -17.99 -9.09 -3.79
C GLU A 118 -17.57 -7.64 -3.54
N MET A 119 -17.76 -6.77 -4.53
CA MET A 119 -17.44 -5.35 -4.41
C MET A 119 -18.33 -4.63 -3.41
N HIS A 120 -19.63 -4.92 -3.38
CA HIS A 120 -20.54 -4.31 -2.40
C HIS A 120 -20.11 -4.65 -0.96
N THR A 121 -19.67 -5.90 -0.74
CA THR A 121 -19.12 -6.35 0.54
C THR A 121 -17.82 -5.60 0.88
N VAL A 122 -16.89 -5.50 -0.07
CA VAL A 122 -15.60 -4.80 0.13
C VAL A 122 -15.79 -3.30 0.37
N VAL A 123 -16.71 -2.63 -0.33
CA VAL A 123 -17.03 -1.22 -0.11
C VAL A 123 -17.64 -0.99 1.26
N THR A 124 -18.56 -1.86 1.68
CA THR A 124 -19.19 -1.78 3.01
C THR A 124 -18.15 -1.95 4.13
N LEU A 125 -17.22 -2.89 3.94
CA LEU A 125 -16.14 -3.16 4.88
C LEU A 125 -14.93 -2.24 4.70
N TRP A 126 -14.92 -1.35 3.71
CA TRP A 126 -13.75 -0.55 3.35
C TRP A 126 -13.28 0.33 4.51
N TYR A 127 -14.21 0.95 5.22
CA TYR A 127 -13.88 1.80 6.35
C TYR A 127 -13.15 0.99 7.44
N VAL A 128 -13.65 -0.21 7.73
CA VAL A 128 -13.05 -1.12 8.72
C VAL A 128 -11.70 -1.63 8.22
N LEU A 129 -11.63 -2.17 7.00
CA LEU A 129 -10.42 -2.77 6.42
C LEU A 129 -9.34 -1.73 6.08
N GLY A 130 -9.71 -0.47 5.85
CA GLY A 130 -8.79 0.61 5.51
C GLY A 130 -8.25 1.34 6.74
N ILE A 131 -9.08 1.56 7.76
CA ILE A 131 -8.75 2.39 8.92
C ILE A 131 -8.27 1.55 10.10
N LEU A 132 -8.93 0.42 10.39
CA LEU A 132 -8.59 -0.40 11.55
C LEU A 132 -7.11 -0.85 11.56
N PRO A 133 -6.53 -1.31 10.43
CA PRO A 133 -5.11 -1.70 10.40
C PRO A 133 -4.17 -0.52 10.63
N ARG A 134 -4.52 0.68 10.14
CA ARG A 134 -3.72 1.90 10.35
C ARG A 134 -3.79 2.34 11.81
N PHE A 135 -4.98 2.31 12.39
CA PHE A 135 -5.21 2.67 13.78
C PHE A 135 -4.51 1.70 14.73
N LEU A 136 -4.60 0.39 14.48
CA LEU A 136 -3.91 -0.62 15.28
C LEU A 136 -2.39 -0.54 15.13
N LYS A 137 -1.87 -0.29 13.92
CA LYS A 137 -0.43 -0.03 13.74
C LYS A 137 0.02 1.22 14.46
N PHE A 138 -0.77 2.29 14.41
CA PHE A 138 -0.48 3.52 15.14
C PHE A 138 -0.44 3.24 16.64
N ILE A 139 -1.50 2.64 17.18
CA ILE A 139 -1.60 2.27 18.58
C ILE A 139 -0.43 1.38 19.01
N ILE A 140 -0.17 0.29 18.29
CA ILE A 140 0.87 -0.66 18.67
C ILE A 140 2.25 -0.01 18.48
N ALA A 141 2.60 0.48 17.30
CA ALA A 141 3.94 0.99 17.04
C ALA A 141 4.26 2.29 17.78
N PHE A 142 3.32 3.24 17.88
CA PHE A 142 3.58 4.53 18.55
C PHE A 142 3.39 4.45 20.07
N LEU A 143 2.36 3.76 20.58
CA LEU A 143 2.16 3.71 22.04
C LEU A 143 3.13 2.75 22.72
N THR A 144 3.51 1.64 22.08
CA THR A 144 4.57 0.76 22.61
C THR A 144 5.96 1.24 22.23
N ARG A 145 6.06 2.21 21.32
CA ARG A 145 7.32 2.75 20.77
C ARG A 145 8.20 1.68 20.12
N GLN A 146 7.58 0.68 19.51
CA GLN A 146 8.27 -0.44 18.85
C GLN A 146 8.05 -0.38 17.34
N LEU A 147 9.00 0.23 16.62
CA LEU A 147 8.92 0.37 15.16
C LEU A 147 9.01 -0.98 14.42
N GLN A 148 9.54 -2.02 15.08
CA GLN A 148 9.60 -3.38 14.56
C GLN A 148 8.26 -3.91 14.04
N PHE A 149 7.12 -3.50 14.62
CA PHE A 149 5.79 -3.91 14.17
C PHE A 149 5.38 -3.34 12.80
N LEU A 150 6.07 -2.30 12.31
CA LEU A 150 5.77 -1.70 11.01
C LEU A 150 6.40 -2.48 9.86
N LEU A 151 7.58 -3.08 10.08
CA LEU A 151 8.37 -3.75 9.04
C LEU A 151 7.63 -4.94 8.41
N PRO A 152 7.08 -5.91 9.16
CA PRO A 152 6.35 -7.03 8.58
C PRO A 152 5.15 -6.58 7.75
N GLY A 153 4.40 -5.59 8.23
CA GLY A 153 3.29 -5.01 7.48
C GLY A 153 3.75 -4.38 6.16
N TYR A 154 4.87 -3.64 6.16
CA TYR A 154 5.41 -3.06 4.94
C TYR A 154 5.82 -4.13 3.91
N ILE A 155 6.51 -5.18 4.35
CA ILE A 155 6.92 -6.30 3.49
C ILE A 155 5.69 -7.01 2.90
N VAL A 156 4.70 -7.31 3.74
CA VAL A 156 3.44 -7.93 3.33
C VAL A 156 2.73 -7.11 2.26
N ARG A 157 2.66 -5.77 2.44
CA ARG A 157 2.06 -4.87 1.44
C ARG A 157 2.74 -4.98 0.08
N ILE A 158 4.07 -5.05 0.04
CA ILE A 158 4.84 -5.21 -1.21
C ILE A 158 4.48 -6.56 -1.86
N ILE A 159 4.54 -7.64 -1.09
CA ILE A 159 4.26 -9.00 -1.58
C ILE A 159 2.85 -9.10 -2.15
N ILE A 160 1.83 -8.67 -1.39
CA ILE A 160 0.43 -8.72 -1.81
C ILE A 160 0.20 -7.83 -3.03
N SER A 161 0.84 -6.65 -3.09
CA SER A 161 0.72 -5.77 -4.24
C SER A 161 1.29 -6.41 -5.51
N ALA A 162 2.50 -6.97 -5.44
CA ALA A 162 3.14 -7.63 -6.57
C ALA A 162 2.38 -8.88 -7.02
N TRP A 163 1.90 -9.68 -6.06
CA TRP A 163 1.12 -10.88 -6.33
C TRP A 163 -0.21 -10.56 -7.00
N TYR A 164 -0.95 -9.57 -6.48
CA TYR A 164 -2.24 -9.17 -7.03
C TYR A 164 -2.09 -8.55 -8.43
N ASP A 165 -1.08 -7.72 -8.65
CA ASP A 165 -0.81 -7.13 -9.97
C ASP A 165 -0.50 -8.22 -11.02
N ARG A 166 0.21 -9.29 -10.62
CA ARG A 166 0.47 -10.45 -11.49
C ARG A 166 -0.82 -11.20 -11.83
N ILE A 167 -1.70 -11.46 -10.86
CA ILE A 167 -2.98 -12.14 -11.10
C ILE A 167 -3.87 -11.31 -12.02
N ALA A 168 -4.01 -10.02 -11.73
CA ALA A 168 -4.80 -9.10 -12.53
C ALA A 168 -4.29 -9.03 -13.98
N TYR A 169 -2.98 -9.07 -14.18
CA TYR A 169 -2.38 -9.14 -15.52
C TYR A 169 -2.76 -10.43 -16.26
N ILE A 170 -2.61 -11.60 -15.63
CA ILE A 170 -2.94 -12.90 -16.23
C ILE A 170 -4.42 -12.95 -16.61
N GLU A 171 -5.30 -12.56 -15.69
CA GLU A 171 -6.75 -12.57 -15.93
C GLU A 171 -7.17 -11.61 -17.04
N LYS A 172 -6.53 -10.44 -17.12
CA LYS A 172 -6.75 -9.52 -18.23
C LYS A 172 -6.34 -10.16 -19.55
N THR A 173 -5.14 -10.76 -19.63
CA THR A 173 -4.67 -11.36 -20.88
C THR A 173 -5.55 -12.52 -21.36
N SER A 174 -6.03 -13.38 -20.46
CA SER A 174 -6.89 -14.50 -20.83
C SER A 174 -8.26 -14.05 -21.34
N ARG A 175 -8.88 -13.05 -20.69
CA ARG A 175 -10.17 -12.51 -21.12
C ARG A 175 -10.09 -11.78 -22.47
N CYS A 176 -9.01 -11.04 -22.73
CA CYS A 176 -8.88 -10.33 -24.00
C CYS A 176 -8.54 -11.26 -25.16
N ALA A 177 -7.82 -12.36 -24.89
CA ALA A 177 -7.58 -13.41 -25.86
C ALA A 177 -8.86 -14.18 -26.24
N ALA A 178 -9.86 -14.25 -25.35
CA ALA A 178 -11.13 -14.94 -25.61
C ALA A 178 -12.14 -14.12 -26.42
N VAL A 179 -11.90 -12.81 -26.63
CA VAL A 179 -12.79 -11.91 -27.39
C VAL A 179 -12.32 -11.72 -28.85
N LEU A 180 -11.10 -12.16 -29.17
CA LEU A 180 -10.53 -12.19 -30.52
C LEU A 180 -10.81 -13.53 -31.19
#